data_AF-U5C295-F1
#
_entry.id   AF-U5C295-F1
#
_cell.length_a   1.000
_cell.length_b   1.000
_cell.length_c   1.000
_cell.angle_alpha   90.00
_cell.angle_beta   90.00
_cell.angle_gamma   90.00
#
_symmetry.space_group_name_H-M   'P 1'
#
loop_
_entity.id
_entity.type
_entity.pdbx_description
1 polymer ?
#
loop_
_entity_poly.entity_id
_entity_poly.type
_entity_poly.pdbx_seq_one_letter_code
_entity_poly.pdbx_strand_id
1 'polypeptide(L)'
;MKKTILLLTIGFLCLQDLLAQMRIHDRAVVAQQERMVFKQWDMDEFYPNPNRILGIPTNPNWFLTWALHPNYPQLDRRPLSPSGEQTQRIGLAAAMQVSSDYYKQQADTVGNLARRELLRVSGAFSSADPLYLLYYQRELSPLDNIAADAFKNTPENVKGYVTQTGVLDWYLENMQSLAERYGFAKTLDMERGQRILMYHRIMLDMRKLLTNWEYKMSLSGKMLALRQDSGPNRPGQLKLDMAFGREDEILAEIIQRRILMK
;
A
#
# COMPACT_ATOMS: atom_id res chain seq x y z
N MET A 1 -30.51 -57.73 70.90
CA MET A 1 -29.48 -56.97 71.66
C MET A 1 -28.05 -57.43 71.39
N LYS A 2 -27.71 -58.73 71.36
CA LYS A 2 -26.32 -59.18 71.06
C LYS A 2 -25.82 -58.82 69.64
N LYS A 3 -26.69 -58.90 68.62
CA LYS A 3 -26.34 -58.59 67.21
C LYS A 3 -26.09 -57.10 66.94
N THR A 4 -26.80 -56.23 67.65
CA THR A 4 -26.62 -54.76 67.52
C THR A 4 -25.32 -54.31 68.17
N ILE A 5 -24.92 -54.93 69.28
CA ILE A 5 -23.62 -54.66 69.92
C ILE A 5 -22.47 -55.11 69.01
N LEU A 6 -22.58 -56.28 68.37
CA LEU A 6 -21.57 -56.79 67.43
C LEU A 6 -21.38 -55.85 66.22
N LEU A 7 -22.48 -55.36 65.64
CA LEU A 7 -22.44 -54.41 64.52
C LEU A 7 -21.80 -53.07 64.93
N LEU A 8 -22.05 -52.62 66.16
CA LEU A 8 -21.50 -51.37 66.68
C LEU A 8 -20.00 -51.50 66.99
N THR A 9 -19.54 -52.67 67.45
CA THR A 9 -18.12 -52.96 67.65
C THR A 9 -17.36 -53.12 66.34
N ILE A 10 -17.97 -53.73 65.32
CA ILE A 10 -17.37 -53.85 63.97
C ILE A 10 -17.28 -52.46 63.33
N GLY A 11 -18.32 -51.63 63.47
CA GLY A 11 -18.28 -50.24 62.99
C GLY A 11 -17.20 -49.39 63.67
N PHE A 12 -16.96 -49.60 64.96
CA PHE A 12 -15.90 -48.89 65.71
C PHE A 12 -14.48 -49.33 65.31
N LEU A 13 -14.29 -50.61 64.96
CA LEU A 13 -13.01 -51.12 64.47
C LEU A 13 -12.67 -50.62 63.06
N CYS A 14 -13.67 -50.41 62.19
CA CYS A 14 -13.46 -49.89 60.83
C CYS A 14 -13.15 -48.38 60.76
N LEU A 15 -13.34 -47.62 61.85
CA LEU A 15 -13.09 -46.17 61.89
C LEU A 15 -11.63 -45.79 62.22
N GLN A 16 -10.75 -46.77 62.51
CA GLN A 16 -9.38 -46.50 62.97
C GLN A 16 -8.38 -46.17 61.85
N ASP A 17 -8.76 -46.37 60.58
CA ASP A 17 -7.87 -46.16 59.41
C ASP A 17 -8.08 -44.82 58.68
N LEU A 18 -8.76 -43.84 59.29
CA LEU A 18 -9.14 -42.57 58.64
C LEU A 18 -8.07 -41.46 58.62
N LEU A 19 -6.80 -41.74 58.92
CA LEU A 19 -5.70 -40.77 58.83
C LEU A 19 -4.83 -41.01 57.59
N ALA A 20 -5.41 -40.83 56.40
CA ALA A 20 -4.76 -41.19 55.13
C ALA A 20 -3.88 -40.10 54.51
N GLN A 21 -3.84 -38.87 55.04
CA GLN A 21 -3.04 -37.78 54.44
C GLN A 21 -2.25 -37.01 55.49
N MET A 22 -0.95 -37.31 55.54
CA MET A 22 0.05 -36.51 56.26
C MET A 22 0.83 -35.68 55.24
N ARG A 23 0.94 -34.36 55.48
CA ARG A 23 1.79 -33.50 54.65
C ARG A 23 3.25 -33.88 54.90
N ILE A 24 3.87 -34.54 53.92
CA ILE A 24 5.30 -34.85 53.95
C ILE A 24 6.07 -33.54 53.77
N HIS A 25 6.83 -33.16 54.78
CA HIS A 25 7.72 -32.00 54.74
C HIS A 25 9.15 -32.47 54.97
N ASP A 26 9.81 -32.84 53.87
CA ASP A 26 11.22 -33.21 53.88
C ASP A 26 12.08 -31.98 53.58
N ARG A 27 12.95 -31.65 54.52
CA ARG A 27 13.87 -30.52 54.40
C ARG A 27 14.86 -30.70 53.25
N ALA A 28 15.27 -31.94 52.95
CA ALA A 28 16.19 -32.22 51.85
C ALA A 28 15.54 -31.92 50.49
N VAL A 29 14.29 -32.35 50.30
CA VAL A 29 13.51 -32.08 49.09
C VAL A 29 13.23 -30.59 48.95
N VAL A 30 12.84 -29.91 50.03
CA VAL A 30 12.58 -28.47 50.03
C VAL A 30 13.84 -27.68 49.67
N ALA A 31 14.97 -27.96 50.32
CA ALA A 31 16.24 -27.30 50.01
C ALA A 31 16.67 -27.51 48.55
N GLN A 32 16.47 -28.72 48.02
CA GLN A 32 16.76 -29.01 46.62
C GLN A 32 15.85 -28.22 45.66
N GLN A 33 14.55 -28.12 45.95
CA GLN A 33 13.60 -27.34 45.14
C GLN A 33 13.92 -25.84 45.17
N GLU A 34 14.22 -25.29 46.34
CA GLU A 34 14.51 -23.87 46.51
C GLU A 34 15.78 -23.43 45.78
N ARG A 35 16.80 -24.29 45.74
CA ARG A 35 18.04 -24.05 44.99
C ARG A 35 17.83 -24.09 43.49
N MET A 36 16.92 -24.91 42.98
CA MET A 36 16.65 -24.95 41.54
C MET A 36 16.07 -23.64 40.98
N VAL A 37 15.53 -22.77 41.84
CA VAL A 37 14.75 -21.60 41.40
C VAL A 37 15.33 -20.26 41.87
N PHE A 38 15.45 -20.00 43.18
CA PHE A 38 15.72 -18.64 43.67
C PHE A 38 16.67 -18.52 44.88
N LYS A 39 16.87 -19.56 45.70
CA LYS A 39 17.77 -19.47 46.86
C LYS A 39 19.25 -19.56 46.47
N GLN A 40 20.12 -19.01 47.33
CA GLN A 40 21.57 -19.09 47.18
C GLN A 40 22.05 -20.55 47.21
N TRP A 41 23.14 -20.85 46.52
CA TRP A 41 23.77 -22.18 46.53
C TRP A 41 24.55 -22.37 47.84
N ASP A 42 23.82 -22.50 48.94
CA ASP A 42 24.39 -22.57 50.28
C ASP A 42 24.84 -24.00 50.61
N MET A 43 26.12 -24.15 50.99
CA MET A 43 26.72 -25.43 51.34
C MET A 43 26.11 -26.05 52.61
N ASP A 44 25.54 -25.24 53.50
CA ASP A 44 25.02 -25.68 54.79
C ASP A 44 23.61 -26.30 54.70
N GLU A 45 22.91 -26.10 53.59
CA GLU A 45 21.58 -26.67 53.34
C GLU A 45 21.65 -28.04 52.61
N PHE A 46 22.84 -28.63 52.41
CA PHE A 46 23.02 -29.91 51.67
C PHE A 46 22.78 -31.11 52.58
N TYR A 47 21.52 -31.52 52.67
CA TYR A 47 21.12 -32.71 53.42
C TYR A 47 21.38 -34.02 52.66
N PRO A 48 21.70 -35.11 53.37
CA PRO A 48 22.03 -35.17 54.80
C PRO A 48 23.39 -34.52 55.08
N ASN A 49 23.57 -33.85 56.21
CA ASN A 49 24.80 -33.10 56.50
C ASN A 49 25.98 -34.04 56.84
N PRO A 50 27.22 -33.68 56.48
CA PRO A 50 28.39 -34.41 56.93
C PRO A 50 28.62 -34.08 58.41
N ASN A 51 28.20 -34.95 59.32
CA ASN A 51 28.70 -34.89 60.69
C ASN A 51 30.21 -35.16 60.62
N ARG A 52 31.07 -34.24 61.06
CA ARG A 52 32.52 -34.39 60.95
C ARG A 52 33.17 -34.54 62.32
N ILE A 53 34.04 -35.53 62.45
CA ILE A 53 34.93 -35.71 63.61
C ILE A 53 36.36 -35.69 63.07
N LEU A 54 37.20 -34.78 63.57
CA LEU A 54 38.58 -34.56 63.08
C LEU A 54 38.66 -34.35 61.55
N GLY A 55 37.64 -33.68 60.97
CA GLY A 55 37.56 -33.39 59.54
C GLY A 55 37.01 -34.54 58.68
N ILE A 56 36.83 -35.73 59.24
CA ILE A 56 36.32 -36.91 58.52
C ILE A 56 34.78 -36.95 58.66
N PRO A 57 34.02 -37.00 57.56
CA PRO A 57 32.57 -37.21 57.63
C PRO A 57 32.28 -38.59 58.23
N THR A 58 31.41 -38.66 59.23
CA THR A 58 31.03 -39.88 59.96
C THR A 58 29.57 -40.28 59.72
N ASN A 59 28.81 -39.49 58.96
CA ASN A 59 27.42 -39.79 58.63
C ASN A 59 27.33 -40.78 57.44
N PRO A 60 26.84 -42.02 57.64
CA PRO A 60 26.74 -43.00 56.56
C PRO A 60 25.82 -42.55 55.42
N ASN A 61 24.73 -41.85 55.74
CA ASN A 61 23.79 -41.34 54.73
C ASN A 61 24.42 -40.24 53.87
N TRP A 62 25.34 -39.45 54.45
CA TRP A 62 26.12 -38.47 53.68
C TRP A 62 27.02 -39.16 52.67
N PHE A 63 27.71 -40.25 53.05
CA PHE A 63 28.55 -41.00 52.11
C PHE A 63 27.74 -41.59 50.96
N LEU A 64 26.61 -42.23 51.27
CA LEU A 64 25.76 -42.84 50.25
C LEU A 64 25.22 -41.82 49.25
N THR A 65 24.98 -40.57 49.69
CA THR A 65 24.41 -39.51 48.85
C THR A 65 25.47 -38.72 48.09
N TRP A 66 26.53 -38.28 48.78
CA TRP A 66 27.46 -37.27 48.27
C TRP A 66 28.85 -37.80 47.94
N ALA A 67 29.26 -38.97 48.43
CA ALA A 67 30.62 -39.48 48.15
C ALA A 67 30.87 -39.78 46.67
N LEU A 68 29.82 -40.14 45.92
CA LEU A 68 29.88 -40.35 44.47
C LEU A 68 29.85 -39.03 43.67
N HIS A 69 29.41 -37.94 44.30
CA HIS A 69 29.27 -36.63 43.68
C HIS A 69 29.90 -35.52 44.53
N PRO A 70 31.22 -35.60 44.83
CA PRO A 70 31.89 -34.66 45.74
C PRO A 70 31.88 -33.22 45.22
N ASN A 71 31.80 -33.05 43.90
CA ASN A 71 31.80 -31.76 43.21
C ASN A 71 30.41 -31.13 43.12
N TYR A 72 29.35 -31.83 43.52
CA TYR A 72 27.99 -31.33 43.39
C TYR A 72 27.74 -30.10 44.29
N PRO A 73 28.08 -30.10 45.59
CA PRO A 73 27.88 -28.94 46.44
C PRO A 73 28.82 -27.76 46.14
N GLN A 74 29.93 -28.00 45.45
CA GLN A 74 30.99 -27.01 45.23
C GLN A 74 30.75 -26.10 44.02
N LEU A 75 29.96 -26.56 43.05
CA LEU A 75 29.68 -25.83 41.81
C LEU A 75 28.23 -25.37 41.80
N ASP A 76 28.02 -24.07 41.69
CA ASP A 76 26.68 -23.51 41.53
C ASP A 76 26.09 -23.92 40.19
N ARG A 77 25.08 -24.79 40.21
CA ARG A 77 24.41 -25.33 39.02
C ARG A 77 23.05 -24.70 38.76
N ARG A 78 22.72 -23.60 39.45
CA ARG A 78 21.40 -22.99 39.33
C ARG A 78 21.23 -22.46 37.90
N PRO A 79 20.14 -22.83 37.19
CA PRO A 79 19.93 -22.36 35.83
C PRO A 79 19.86 -20.83 35.73
N LEU A 80 19.35 -20.18 36.78
CA LEU A 80 19.19 -18.73 36.92
C LEU A 80 20.29 -18.05 37.75
N SER A 81 21.44 -18.71 38.01
CA SER A 81 22.58 -18.01 38.59
C SER A 81 23.13 -16.96 37.60
N PRO A 82 23.96 -16.00 38.05
CA PRO A 82 24.57 -15.01 37.17
C PRO A 82 25.33 -15.61 35.97
N SER A 83 25.96 -16.78 36.15
CA SER A 83 26.64 -17.53 35.09
C SER A 83 25.86 -18.75 34.60
N GLY A 84 24.61 -18.92 35.05
CA GLY A 84 23.76 -20.07 34.73
C GLY A 84 23.28 -20.07 33.28
N GLU A 85 22.94 -21.25 32.77
CA GLU A 85 22.56 -21.43 31.37
C GLU A 85 21.32 -20.62 30.97
N GLN A 86 20.33 -20.47 31.85
CA GLN A 86 19.09 -19.74 31.52
C GLN A 86 19.35 -18.23 31.48
N THR A 87 20.17 -17.70 32.40
CA THR A 87 20.58 -16.29 32.36
C THR A 87 21.34 -15.98 31.07
N GLN A 88 22.24 -16.86 30.64
CA GLN A 88 22.94 -16.71 29.36
C GLN A 88 21.98 -16.75 28.17
N ARG A 89 21.01 -17.67 28.17
CA ARG A 89 19.98 -17.75 27.13
C ARG A 89 19.10 -16.51 27.08
N ILE A 90 18.68 -15.97 28.23
CA ILE A 90 17.90 -14.73 28.31
C ILE A 90 18.72 -13.55 27.78
N GLY A 91 19.99 -13.44 28.17
CA GLY A 91 20.90 -12.42 27.65
C GLY A 91 21.10 -12.51 26.14
N LEU A 92 21.32 -13.71 25.62
CA LEU A 92 21.43 -13.95 24.18
C LEU A 92 20.12 -13.62 23.45
N ALA A 93 18.98 -14.06 23.98
CA ALA A 93 17.66 -13.78 23.41
C ALA A 93 17.37 -12.27 23.38
N ALA A 94 17.74 -11.53 24.43
CA ALA A 94 17.63 -10.08 24.48
C ALA A 94 18.53 -9.41 23.43
N ALA A 95 19.77 -9.86 23.27
CA ALA A 95 20.67 -9.37 22.22
C ALA A 95 20.13 -9.68 20.81
N MET A 96 19.61 -10.88 20.59
CA MET A 96 18.97 -11.27 19.33
C MET A 96 17.71 -10.43 19.05
N GLN A 97 16.92 -10.12 20.08
CA GLN A 97 15.75 -9.26 19.95
C GLN A 97 16.11 -7.88 19.42
N VAL A 98 17.20 -7.26 19.91
CA VAL A 98 17.68 -5.96 19.39
C VAL A 98 17.99 -6.03 17.89
N SER A 99 18.66 -7.09 17.44
CA SER A 99 18.93 -7.29 16.01
C SER A 99 17.65 -7.51 15.19
N SER A 100 16.71 -8.28 15.72
CA SER A 100 15.42 -8.55 15.09
C SER A 100 14.59 -7.28 14.94
N ASP A 101 14.59 -6.41 15.95
CA ASP A 101 13.87 -5.14 15.92
C ASP A 101 14.47 -4.18 14.88
N TYR A 102 15.80 -4.15 14.74
CA TYR A 102 16.46 -3.39 13.69
C TYR A 102 16.07 -3.89 12.28
N TYR A 103 16.12 -5.20 12.04
CA TYR A 103 15.70 -5.78 10.76
C TYR A 103 14.22 -5.51 10.47
N LYS A 104 13.37 -5.56 11.49
CA LYS A 104 11.95 -5.23 11.38
C LYS A 104 11.75 -3.79 10.92
N GLN A 105 12.44 -2.82 11.53
CA GLN A 105 12.36 -1.42 11.11
C GLN A 105 12.81 -1.21 9.67
N GLN A 106 13.88 -1.90 9.24
CA GLN A 106 14.32 -1.85 7.84
C GLN A 106 13.28 -2.43 6.89
N ALA A 107 12.72 -3.60 7.21
CA ALA A 107 11.68 -4.24 6.42
C ALA A 107 10.42 -3.36 6.32
N ASP A 108 10.00 -2.73 7.43
CA ASP A 108 8.88 -1.79 7.46
C ASP A 108 9.17 -0.56 6.59
N THR A 109 10.39 -0.04 6.63
CA THR A 109 10.81 1.10 5.81
C THR A 109 10.77 0.76 4.32
N VAL A 110 11.34 -0.39 3.92
CA VAL A 110 11.32 -0.87 2.53
C VAL A 110 9.89 -1.14 2.07
N GLY A 111 9.06 -1.76 2.91
CA GLY A 111 7.66 -2.02 2.60
C GLY A 111 6.85 -0.73 2.41
N ASN A 112 7.05 0.25 3.29
CA ASN A 112 6.38 1.55 3.17
C ASN A 112 6.87 2.33 1.94
N LEU A 113 8.17 2.28 1.63
CA LEU A 113 8.72 2.88 0.41
C LEU A 113 8.13 2.22 -0.83
N ALA A 114 8.11 0.89 -0.90
CA ALA A 114 7.55 0.16 -2.03
C ALA A 114 6.07 0.49 -2.27
N ARG A 115 5.26 0.59 -1.20
CA ARG A 115 3.85 1.03 -1.32
C ARG A 115 3.74 2.45 -1.87
N ARG A 116 4.58 3.37 -1.39
CA ARG A 116 4.60 4.76 -1.89
C ARG A 116 5.01 4.83 -3.35
N GLU A 117 6.03 4.07 -3.75
CA GLU A 117 6.48 3.97 -5.14
C GLU A 117 5.40 3.37 -6.05
N LEU A 118 4.73 2.32 -5.59
CA LEU A 118 3.59 1.73 -6.32
C LEU A 118 2.49 2.77 -6.53
N LEU A 119 2.11 3.54 -5.50
CA LEU A 119 1.12 4.61 -5.66
C LEU A 119 1.60 5.74 -6.58
N ARG A 120 2.91 6.02 -6.59
CA ARG A 120 3.52 7.07 -7.44
C ARG A 120 3.51 6.70 -8.93
N VAL A 121 3.69 5.42 -9.23
CA VAL A 121 3.86 4.90 -10.61
C VAL A 121 2.56 4.33 -11.16
N SER A 122 1.73 3.70 -10.34
CA SER A 122 0.59 2.95 -10.83
C SER A 122 -0.42 3.82 -11.59
N GLY A 123 -0.78 3.37 -12.78
CA GLY A 123 -1.84 3.97 -13.62
C GLY A 123 -3.23 3.82 -13.01
N ALA A 124 -3.45 2.79 -12.19
CA ALA A 124 -4.76 2.49 -11.59
C ALA A 124 -5.30 3.62 -10.71
N PHE A 125 -4.41 4.42 -10.10
CA PHE A 125 -4.79 5.55 -9.25
C PHE A 125 -4.72 6.91 -9.97
N SER A 126 -4.52 6.91 -11.29
CA SER A 126 -4.36 8.15 -12.07
C SER A 126 -5.58 9.06 -12.03
N SER A 127 -6.79 8.49 -12.00
CA SER A 127 -8.06 9.22 -11.96
C SER A 127 -8.31 9.90 -10.62
N ALA A 128 -7.66 9.44 -9.55
CA ALA A 128 -7.78 9.99 -8.20
C ALA A 128 -6.71 11.07 -7.91
N ASP A 129 -5.87 11.44 -8.90
CA ASP A 129 -4.88 12.51 -8.70
C ASP A 129 -5.59 13.85 -8.46
N PRO A 130 -5.31 14.54 -7.34
CA PRO A 130 -5.96 15.81 -7.03
C PRO A 130 -5.80 16.87 -8.12
N LEU A 131 -4.62 16.97 -8.75
CA LEU A 131 -4.38 17.98 -9.78
C LEU A 131 -5.15 17.66 -11.06
N TYR A 132 -5.28 16.36 -11.37
CA TYR A 132 -6.08 15.92 -12.50
C TYR A 132 -7.56 16.27 -12.29
N LEU A 133 -8.11 15.94 -11.12
CA LEU A 133 -9.52 16.23 -10.79
C LEU A 133 -9.82 17.73 -10.79
N LEU A 134 -8.93 18.55 -10.24
CA LEU A 134 -9.16 20.00 -10.11
C LEU A 134 -9.04 20.76 -11.44
N TYR A 135 -8.19 20.29 -12.37
CA TYR A 135 -7.87 21.03 -13.59
C TYR A 135 -8.12 20.21 -14.85
N TYR A 136 -7.36 19.14 -15.04
CA TYR A 136 -7.31 18.43 -16.32
C TYR A 136 -8.60 17.70 -16.68
N GLN A 137 -9.35 17.21 -15.69
CA GLN A 137 -10.61 16.51 -15.91
C GLN A 137 -11.62 17.39 -16.66
N ARG A 138 -11.72 18.67 -16.28
CA ARG A 138 -12.63 19.61 -16.94
C ARG A 138 -12.10 20.04 -18.32
N GLU A 139 -10.83 20.38 -18.39
CA GLU A 139 -10.21 20.89 -19.62
C GLU A 139 -10.17 19.83 -20.74
N LEU A 140 -10.00 18.55 -20.40
CA LEU A 140 -9.94 17.44 -21.36
C LEU A 140 -11.31 16.78 -21.63
N SER A 141 -12.39 17.27 -21.01
CA SER A 141 -13.75 16.73 -21.21
C SER A 141 -14.24 16.68 -22.68
N PRO A 142 -13.80 17.57 -23.61
CA PRO A 142 -14.18 17.44 -25.02
C PRO A 142 -13.68 16.15 -25.69
N LEU A 143 -12.67 15.48 -25.12
CA LEU A 143 -12.16 14.20 -25.63
C LEU A 143 -13.08 13.02 -25.30
N ASP A 144 -13.96 13.14 -24.30
CA ASP A 144 -14.88 12.06 -23.93
C ASP A 144 -16.05 11.93 -24.91
N ASN A 145 -16.47 13.03 -25.54
CA ASN A 145 -17.60 13.08 -26.48
C ASN A 145 -17.27 13.94 -27.72
N ILE A 146 -16.28 13.52 -28.51
CA ILE A 146 -15.73 14.27 -29.65
C ILE A 146 -16.83 14.69 -30.65
N ALA A 147 -17.69 13.75 -31.06
CA ALA A 147 -18.68 14.01 -32.11
C ALA A 147 -19.79 14.98 -31.66
N ALA A 148 -20.19 14.94 -30.39
CA ALA A 148 -21.20 15.83 -29.84
C ALA A 148 -20.66 17.27 -29.70
N ASP A 149 -19.37 17.40 -29.38
CA ASP A 149 -18.72 18.68 -29.17
C ASP A 149 -18.33 19.38 -30.49
N ALA A 150 -18.09 18.61 -31.56
CA ALA A 150 -17.68 19.13 -32.87
C ALA A 150 -18.59 20.23 -33.43
N PHE A 151 -19.90 20.10 -33.23
CA PHE A 151 -20.92 20.96 -33.85
C PHE A 151 -21.64 21.90 -32.88
N LYS A 152 -21.12 22.08 -31.65
CA LYS A 152 -21.67 23.04 -30.69
C LYS A 152 -21.76 24.42 -31.36
N ASN A 153 -22.95 25.03 -31.33
CA ASN A 153 -23.23 26.37 -31.88
C ASN A 153 -23.03 26.56 -33.40
N THR A 154 -23.03 25.49 -34.19
CA THR A 154 -22.85 25.59 -35.65
C THR A 154 -24.19 25.61 -36.40
N PRO A 155 -24.40 26.51 -37.38
CA PRO A 155 -25.60 26.52 -38.22
C PRO A 155 -25.62 25.33 -39.20
N GLU A 156 -26.80 24.78 -39.46
CA GLU A 156 -26.99 23.49 -40.15
C GLU A 156 -26.45 23.46 -41.59
N ASN A 157 -26.53 24.60 -42.29
CA ASN A 157 -25.98 24.77 -43.64
C ASN A 157 -24.46 24.56 -43.69
N VAL A 158 -23.72 24.98 -42.66
CA VAL A 158 -22.27 24.80 -42.57
C VAL A 158 -21.93 23.35 -42.24
N LYS A 159 -22.72 22.68 -41.39
CA LYS A 159 -22.53 21.25 -41.09
C LYS A 159 -22.59 20.38 -42.34
N GLY A 160 -23.59 20.62 -43.19
CA GLY A 160 -23.74 19.89 -44.46
C GLY A 160 -22.56 20.10 -45.42
N TYR A 161 -21.95 21.27 -45.43
CA TYR A 161 -20.78 21.55 -46.27
C TYR A 161 -19.49 20.93 -45.72
N VAL A 162 -19.30 20.99 -44.41
CA VAL A 162 -18.10 20.49 -43.73
C VAL A 162 -18.03 18.95 -43.75
N THR A 163 -19.20 18.30 -43.68
CA THR A 163 -19.33 16.85 -43.89
C THR A 163 -19.00 16.45 -45.33
N GLN A 164 -19.47 17.20 -46.33
CA GLN A 164 -19.18 16.90 -47.74
C GLN A 164 -17.72 17.16 -48.15
N THR A 165 -17.04 18.10 -47.49
CA THR A 165 -15.66 18.50 -47.84
C THR A 165 -14.59 17.65 -47.16
N GLY A 166 -14.95 16.67 -46.31
CA GLY A 166 -14.01 15.81 -45.57
C GLY A 166 -13.26 16.52 -44.44
N VAL A 167 -13.63 17.77 -44.12
CA VAL A 167 -13.03 18.55 -43.04
C VAL A 167 -13.41 17.99 -41.67
N LEU A 168 -14.62 17.43 -41.57
CA LEU A 168 -15.07 16.72 -40.36
C LEU A 168 -14.22 15.48 -40.09
N ASP A 169 -13.96 14.66 -41.11
CA ASP A 169 -13.21 13.41 -40.95
C ASP A 169 -11.79 13.69 -40.44
N TRP A 170 -11.13 14.71 -41.00
CA TRP A 170 -9.85 15.21 -40.50
C TRP A 170 -9.92 15.59 -39.01
N TYR A 171 -10.95 16.33 -38.60
CA TYR A 171 -11.11 16.73 -37.19
C TYR A 171 -11.31 15.52 -36.28
N LEU A 172 -12.19 14.60 -36.67
CA LEU A 172 -12.50 13.40 -35.90
C LEU A 172 -11.27 12.51 -35.74
N GLU A 173 -10.51 12.26 -36.80
CA GLU A 173 -9.27 11.46 -36.76
C GLU A 173 -8.24 12.07 -35.79
N ASN A 174 -8.02 13.38 -35.87
CA ASN A 174 -7.04 14.06 -35.02
C ASN A 174 -7.48 14.07 -33.54
N MET A 175 -8.76 14.29 -33.28
CA MET A 175 -9.31 14.24 -31.92
C MET A 175 -9.30 12.81 -31.35
N GLN A 176 -9.60 11.81 -32.17
CA GLN A 176 -9.53 10.40 -31.78
C GLN A 176 -8.11 9.98 -31.40
N SER A 177 -7.11 10.41 -32.19
CA SER A 177 -5.70 10.20 -31.88
C SER A 177 -5.30 10.80 -30.52
N LEU A 178 -5.84 11.98 -30.16
CA LEU A 178 -5.63 12.57 -28.85
C LEU A 178 -6.36 11.80 -27.73
N ALA A 179 -7.59 11.34 -27.98
CA ALA A 179 -8.35 10.55 -27.02
C ALA A 179 -7.66 9.22 -26.69
N GLU A 180 -7.04 8.56 -27.68
CA GLU A 180 -6.23 7.36 -27.47
C GLU A 180 -5.01 7.64 -26.58
N ARG A 181 -4.25 8.69 -26.90
CA ARG A 181 -3.09 9.12 -26.07
C ARG A 181 -3.51 9.46 -24.64
N TYR A 182 -4.67 10.08 -24.49
CA TYR A 182 -5.26 10.39 -23.19
C TYR A 182 -5.70 9.12 -22.44
N GLY A 183 -6.26 8.13 -23.15
CA GLY A 183 -6.54 6.79 -22.61
C GLY A 183 -5.28 6.09 -22.10
N PHE A 184 -4.18 6.16 -22.85
CA PHE A 184 -2.88 5.63 -22.41
C PHE A 184 -2.34 6.39 -21.19
N ALA A 185 -2.50 7.71 -21.13
CA ALA A 185 -2.09 8.52 -19.98
C ALA A 185 -2.78 8.08 -18.67
N LYS A 186 -4.05 7.68 -18.75
CA LYS A 186 -4.84 7.23 -17.61
C LYS A 186 -4.49 5.80 -17.16
N THR A 187 -4.11 4.93 -18.08
CA THR A 187 -4.00 3.49 -17.79
C THR A 187 -2.56 3.02 -17.56
N LEU A 188 -1.58 3.70 -18.16
CA LEU A 188 -0.20 3.25 -18.16
C LEU A 188 0.52 3.59 -16.83
N ASP A 189 1.35 2.64 -16.39
CA ASP A 189 2.21 2.79 -15.23
C ASP A 189 3.36 3.73 -15.55
N MET A 190 3.31 4.93 -14.98
CA MET A 190 4.28 6.00 -15.19
C MET A 190 4.33 6.89 -13.96
N GLU A 191 5.45 7.58 -13.76
CA GLU A 191 5.55 8.51 -12.64
C GLU A 191 4.50 9.63 -12.74
N ARG A 192 3.89 9.95 -11.60
CA ARG A 192 2.90 11.04 -11.47
C ARG A 192 3.28 12.31 -12.25
N GLY A 193 4.53 12.77 -12.14
CA GLY A 193 5.00 13.97 -12.81
C GLY A 193 4.96 13.87 -14.34
N GLN A 194 5.40 12.74 -14.89
CA GLN A 194 5.36 12.46 -16.33
C GLN A 194 3.92 12.41 -16.84
N ARG A 195 3.02 11.79 -16.06
CA ARG A 195 1.58 11.74 -16.38
C ARG A 195 0.97 13.12 -16.50
N ILE A 196 1.24 13.99 -15.54
CA ILE A 196 0.75 15.38 -15.53
C ILE A 196 1.28 16.14 -16.75
N LEU A 197 2.56 15.99 -17.08
CA LEU A 197 3.14 16.61 -18.27
C LEU A 197 2.48 16.09 -19.56
N MET A 198 2.13 14.80 -19.60
CA MET A 198 1.42 14.22 -20.73
C MET A 198 0.00 14.80 -20.88
N TYR A 199 -0.76 14.93 -19.78
CA TYR A 199 -2.05 15.62 -19.79
C TYR A 199 -1.92 17.06 -20.28
N HIS A 200 -0.91 17.77 -19.80
CA HIS A 200 -0.65 19.15 -20.21
C HIS A 200 -0.37 19.26 -21.71
N ARG A 201 0.47 18.37 -22.25
CA ARG A 201 0.79 18.34 -23.68
C ARG A 201 -0.46 18.03 -24.52
N ILE A 202 -1.24 17.02 -24.14
CA ILE A 202 -2.49 16.65 -24.82
C ILE A 202 -3.46 17.83 -24.82
N MET A 203 -3.59 18.55 -23.69
CA MET A 203 -4.43 19.73 -23.59
C MET A 203 -3.99 20.85 -24.55
N LEU A 204 -2.69 21.13 -24.64
CA LEU A 204 -2.16 22.14 -25.56
C LEU A 204 -2.41 21.76 -27.02
N ASP A 205 -2.21 20.48 -27.38
CA ASP A 205 -2.45 19.99 -28.73
C ASP A 205 -3.95 20.04 -29.07
N MET A 206 -4.82 19.68 -28.12
CA MET A 206 -6.28 19.81 -28.26
C MET A 206 -6.70 21.25 -28.50
N ARG A 207 -6.18 22.22 -27.73
CA ARG A 207 -6.50 23.64 -27.92
C ARG A 207 -6.12 24.13 -29.31
N LYS A 208 -4.94 23.73 -29.82
CA LYS A 208 -4.53 24.06 -31.20
C LYS A 208 -5.47 23.45 -32.25
N LEU A 209 -5.89 22.20 -32.06
CA LEU A 209 -6.84 21.55 -32.97
C LEU A 209 -8.21 22.24 -32.94
N LEU A 210 -8.70 22.65 -31.78
CA LEU A 210 -9.95 23.39 -31.64
C LEU A 210 -9.89 24.75 -32.35
N THR A 211 -8.81 25.51 -32.18
CA THR A 211 -8.62 26.77 -32.93
C THR A 211 -8.58 26.54 -34.45
N ASN A 212 -7.89 25.50 -34.90
CA ASN A 212 -7.85 25.15 -36.32
C ASN A 212 -9.22 24.70 -36.85
N TRP A 213 -10.00 24.00 -36.03
CA TRP A 213 -11.36 23.60 -36.35
C TRP A 213 -12.26 24.83 -36.50
N GLU A 214 -12.28 25.72 -35.51
CA GLU A 214 -13.05 26.98 -35.55
C GLU A 214 -12.69 27.82 -36.78
N TYR A 215 -11.39 27.91 -37.10
CA TYR A 215 -10.94 28.59 -38.32
C TYR A 215 -11.51 27.95 -39.59
N LYS A 216 -11.38 26.62 -39.75
CA LYS A 216 -11.93 25.88 -40.91
C LYS A 216 -13.45 25.98 -40.99
N MET A 217 -14.15 26.02 -39.86
CA MET A 217 -15.59 26.23 -39.78
C MET A 217 -15.98 27.62 -40.25
N SER A 218 -15.28 28.66 -39.77
CA SER A 218 -15.52 30.04 -40.19
C SER A 218 -15.27 30.25 -41.69
N LEU A 219 -14.20 29.64 -42.22
CA LEU A 219 -13.86 29.67 -43.64
C LEU A 219 -14.93 28.97 -44.48
N SER A 220 -15.42 27.81 -44.02
CA SER A 220 -16.52 27.09 -44.66
C SER A 220 -17.80 27.92 -44.71
N GLY A 221 -18.13 28.65 -43.64
CA GLY A 221 -19.24 29.60 -43.62
C GLY A 221 -19.07 30.74 -44.62
N LYS A 222 -17.88 31.36 -44.69
CA LYS A 222 -17.55 32.40 -45.67
C LYS A 222 -17.66 31.89 -47.12
N MET A 223 -17.15 30.68 -47.38
CA MET A 223 -17.23 30.05 -48.71
C MET A 223 -18.68 29.75 -49.14
N LEU A 224 -19.51 29.29 -48.20
CA LEU A 224 -20.93 29.08 -48.46
C LEU A 224 -21.67 30.38 -48.79
N ALA A 225 -21.41 31.46 -48.04
CA ALA A 225 -21.97 32.77 -48.32
C ALA A 225 -21.56 33.26 -49.72
N LEU A 226 -20.27 33.14 -50.07
CA LEU A 226 -19.78 33.50 -51.40
C LEU A 226 -20.44 32.67 -52.51
N ARG A 227 -20.63 31.36 -52.30
CA ARG A 227 -21.30 30.46 -53.26
C ARG A 227 -22.77 30.84 -53.44
N GLN A 228 -23.44 31.29 -52.39
CA GLN A 228 -24.82 31.77 -52.47
C GLN A 228 -24.92 33.09 -53.23
N ASP A 229 -23.98 34.01 -53.03
CA ASP A 229 -23.93 35.31 -53.73
C ASP A 229 -23.53 35.19 -55.21
N SER A 230 -22.73 34.19 -55.58
CA SER A 230 -22.25 33.94 -56.96
C SER A 230 -23.15 33.02 -57.80
N GLY A 231 -24.34 32.67 -57.31
CA GLY A 231 -25.31 31.87 -58.06
C GLY A 231 -25.77 32.54 -59.37
N PRO A 232 -26.27 31.77 -60.36
CA PRO A 232 -26.49 32.21 -61.74
C PRO A 232 -27.50 33.34 -61.96
N ASN A 233 -28.12 33.90 -60.90
CA ASN A 233 -29.22 34.86 -60.99
C ASN A 233 -28.93 36.28 -60.46
N ARG A 234 -27.67 36.67 -60.22
CA ARG A 234 -27.33 38.05 -59.83
C ARG A 234 -26.06 38.59 -60.51
N PRO A 235 -26.18 39.30 -61.64
CA PRO A 235 -25.05 40.03 -62.19
C PRO A 235 -24.85 41.33 -61.40
N GLY A 236 -23.70 41.46 -60.74
CA GLY A 236 -23.10 42.73 -60.36
C GLY A 236 -23.71 43.44 -59.15
N GLN A 237 -23.23 43.08 -57.95
CA GLN A 237 -22.87 44.01 -56.87
C GLN A 237 -22.29 43.21 -55.69
N LEU A 238 -21.00 42.87 -55.79
CA LEU A 238 -20.23 42.37 -54.65
C LEU A 238 -19.76 43.59 -53.84
N LYS A 239 -20.55 44.05 -52.88
CA LYS A 239 -20.04 44.93 -51.81
C LYS A 239 -19.50 44.05 -50.69
N LEU A 240 -18.19 43.84 -50.70
CA LEU A 240 -17.45 43.27 -49.57
C LEU A 240 -17.29 44.33 -48.48
N ASP A 241 -18.28 44.46 -47.60
CA ASP A 241 -18.05 45.07 -46.29
C ASP A 241 -17.61 43.95 -45.34
N MET A 242 -16.33 43.57 -45.43
CA MET A 242 -15.71 42.62 -44.50
C MET A 242 -14.52 43.30 -43.82
N ALA A 243 -14.58 43.46 -42.50
CA ALA A 243 -13.43 43.86 -41.70
C ALA A 243 -12.43 42.69 -41.67
N PHE A 244 -11.36 42.80 -42.45
CA PHE A 244 -10.36 41.75 -42.62
C PHE A 244 -9.18 41.92 -41.68
N GLY A 245 -8.74 40.83 -41.05
CA GLY A 245 -7.36 40.70 -40.57
C GLY A 245 -6.43 40.37 -41.74
N ARG A 246 -5.15 40.74 -41.65
CA ARG A 246 -4.15 40.68 -42.75
C ARG A 246 -4.07 39.33 -43.51
N GLU A 247 -4.34 38.20 -42.85
CA GLU A 247 -4.31 36.87 -43.49
C GLU A 247 -5.55 36.60 -44.35
N ASP A 248 -6.71 37.14 -43.98
CA ASP A 248 -7.94 37.02 -44.75
C ASP A 248 -7.93 37.92 -46.00
N GLU A 249 -7.14 39.00 -45.99
CA GLU A 249 -6.94 39.92 -47.12
C GLU A 249 -6.23 39.21 -48.29
N ILE A 250 -5.21 38.40 -47.98
CA ILE A 250 -4.47 37.58 -48.94
C ILE A 250 -5.39 36.51 -49.56
N LEU A 251 -6.24 35.88 -48.76
CA LEU A 251 -7.20 34.89 -49.25
C LEU A 251 -8.30 35.52 -50.12
N ALA A 252 -8.79 36.70 -49.74
CA ALA A 252 -9.72 37.47 -50.54
C ALA A 252 -9.11 37.84 -51.91
N GLU A 253 -7.84 38.25 -51.94
CA GLU A 253 -7.12 38.56 -53.17
C GLU A 253 -6.94 37.33 -54.07
N ILE A 254 -6.55 36.18 -53.50
CA ILE A 254 -6.38 34.91 -54.25
C ILE A 254 -7.72 34.46 -54.86
N ILE A 255 -8.82 34.57 -54.11
CA ILE A 255 -10.16 34.21 -54.58
C ILE A 255 -10.63 35.17 -55.68
N GLN A 256 -10.43 36.48 -55.53
CA GLN A 256 -10.75 37.46 -56.57
C GLN A 256 -9.97 37.22 -57.87
N ARG A 257 -8.67 36.95 -57.79
CA ARG A 257 -7.86 36.60 -58.98
C ARG A 257 -8.36 35.35 -59.68
N ARG A 258 -8.83 34.34 -58.93
CA ARG A 258 -9.35 33.10 -59.51
C ARG A 258 -10.70 33.27 -60.19
N ILE A 259 -11.54 34.19 -59.71
CA ILE A 259 -12.83 34.54 -60.32
C ILE A 259 -12.60 35.33 -61.62
N LEU A 260 -11.61 36.22 -61.66
CA LEU A 260 -11.27 37.01 -62.85
C LEU A 260 -10.59 36.20 -63.98
N MET A 261 -10.08 35.00 -63.68
CA MET A 261 -9.47 34.10 -64.68
C MET A 261 -10.45 33.05 -65.25
N LYS A 262 -11.76 33.18 -65.02
CA LYS A 262 -12.82 32.45 -65.71
C LYS A 262 -13.63 33.40 -66.58
#